data_AF-A0A1B7HG72-F1
#
_entry.id   AF-A0A1B7HG72-F1
#
_cell.length_a   1.000
_cell.length_b   1.000
_cell.length_c   1.000
_cell.angle_alpha   90.00
_cell.angle_beta   90.00
_cell.angle_gamma   90.00
#
_symmetry.space_group_name_H-M   'P 1'
#
loop_
_entity.id
_entity.type
_entity.pdbx_description
1 polymer ?
#
loop_
_entity_poly.entity_id
_entity_poly.type
_entity_poly.pdbx_seq_one_letter_code
_entity_poly.pdbx_strand_id
1 'polypeptide(L)'
;MVEQRTALANQHRSLLAEYGIIIPVGIQRLQQQLPDLIEDASNSITFTLRRLLSALREDMLALNDRITGLDCEITALSAQQTSYCHLLTIPGVGPLIAAAFISEVNAAEFSSGRDLSAWSGLVPRQHSFLSLLHIKGVIFLQSFIILMKLKV
;
A
#
# COMPACT_ATOMS: atom_id res chain seq x y z
N MET A 1 -2.06 -4.67 -9.79
CA MET A 1 -3.21 -4.28 -8.95
C MET A 1 -3.04 -2.92 -8.29
N VAL A 2 -2.01 -2.68 -7.47
CA VAL A 2 -1.80 -1.35 -6.85
C VAL A 2 -1.54 -0.26 -7.90
N GLU A 3 -0.68 -0.52 -8.88
CA GLU A 3 -0.43 0.40 -10.00
C GLU A 3 -1.69 0.66 -10.84
N GLN A 4 -2.47 -0.40 -11.13
CA GLN A 4 -3.74 -0.28 -11.85
C GLN A 4 -4.75 0.59 -11.09
N ARG A 5 -4.85 0.43 -9.76
CA ARG A 5 -5.67 1.30 -8.92
C ARG A 5 -5.20 2.75 -8.97
N THR A 6 -3.90 2.98 -8.92
CA THR A 6 -3.31 4.32 -9.05
C THR A 6 -3.58 4.92 -10.44
N ALA A 7 -3.49 4.11 -11.50
CA ALA A 7 -3.79 4.54 -12.87
C ALA A 7 -5.26 4.95 -13.03
N LEU A 8 -6.21 4.15 -12.52
CA LEU A 8 -7.64 4.52 -12.50
C LEU A 8 -7.88 5.81 -11.73
N ALA A 9 -7.25 5.96 -10.56
CA ALA A 9 -7.38 7.16 -9.76
C ALA A 9 -6.84 8.42 -10.48
N ASN A 10 -5.79 8.27 -11.28
CA ASN A 10 -5.26 9.35 -12.11
C ASN A 10 -6.17 9.63 -13.31
N GLN A 11 -6.74 8.59 -13.92
CA GLN A 11 -7.68 8.73 -15.03
C GLN A 11 -8.94 9.49 -14.61
N HIS A 12 -9.52 9.18 -13.44
CA HIS A 12 -10.62 9.96 -12.86
C HIS A 12 -10.26 11.44 -12.71
N ARG A 13 -9.08 11.74 -12.15
CA ARG A 13 -8.64 13.12 -11.97
C ARG A 13 -8.44 13.84 -13.30
N SER A 14 -7.86 13.17 -14.29
CA SER A 14 -7.67 13.74 -15.63
C SER A 14 -9.00 14.13 -16.26
N LEU A 15 -9.99 13.22 -16.22
CA LEU A 15 -11.31 13.46 -16.79
C LEU A 15 -12.07 14.58 -16.06
N LEU A 16 -11.94 14.66 -14.73
CA LEU A 16 -12.57 15.72 -13.94
C LEU A 16 -11.89 17.08 -14.15
N ALA A 17 -10.57 17.10 -14.35
CA ALA A 17 -9.82 18.31 -14.63
C ALA A 17 -10.24 18.96 -15.96
N GLU A 18 -10.63 18.17 -16.97
CA GLU A 18 -11.19 18.68 -18.23
C GLU A 18 -12.47 19.50 -18.03
N TYR A 19 -13.18 19.27 -16.93
CA TYR A 19 -14.40 20.00 -16.55
C TYR A 19 -14.16 21.05 -15.46
N GLY A 20 -12.89 21.35 -15.15
CA GLY A 20 -12.49 22.33 -14.14
C GLY A 20 -12.61 21.83 -12.70
N ILE A 21 -12.86 20.53 -12.49
CA ILE A 21 -13.02 19.94 -11.16
C ILE A 21 -11.69 19.32 -10.73
N ILE A 22 -11.07 19.91 -9.69
CA ILE A 22 -9.79 19.45 -9.17
C ILE A 22 -10.01 18.69 -7.86
N ILE A 23 -9.69 17.39 -7.88
CA ILE A 23 -9.69 16.54 -6.68
C ILE A 23 -8.26 16.43 -6.13
N PRO A 24 -8.05 16.64 -4.81
CA PRO A 24 -6.74 16.46 -4.20
C PRO A 24 -6.11 15.09 -4.43
N VAL A 25 -4.77 15.04 -4.39
CA VAL A 25 -4.03 13.77 -4.43
C VAL A 25 -4.41 12.89 -3.23
N GLY A 26 -4.56 11.59 -3.48
CA GLY A 26 -4.94 10.57 -2.49
C GLY A 26 -6.15 9.74 -2.94
N ILE A 27 -6.00 8.41 -2.96
CA ILE A 27 -7.07 7.49 -3.41
C ILE A 27 -8.32 7.62 -2.53
N GLN A 28 -8.13 7.73 -1.21
CA GLN A 28 -9.23 7.85 -0.25
C GLN A 28 -10.05 9.13 -0.46
N ARG A 29 -9.39 10.27 -0.70
CA ARG A 29 -10.08 11.54 -0.99
C ARG A 29 -10.88 11.47 -2.28
N LEU A 30 -10.31 10.85 -3.31
CA LEU A 30 -11.02 10.61 -4.57
C LEU A 30 -12.28 9.77 -4.32
N GLN A 31 -12.15 8.65 -3.62
CA GLN A 31 -13.28 7.75 -3.32
C GLN A 31 -14.41 8.41 -2.53
N GLN A 32 -14.07 9.35 -1.65
CA GLN A 32 -15.04 10.09 -0.86
C GLN A 32 -15.79 11.15 -1.68
N GLN A 33 -15.09 11.87 -2.56
CA GLN A 33 -15.66 13.00 -3.30
C GLN A 33 -16.33 12.60 -4.63
N LEU A 34 -15.88 11.50 -5.24
CA LEU A 34 -16.36 11.08 -6.56
C LEU A 34 -17.88 10.79 -6.59
N PRO A 35 -18.49 10.09 -5.61
CA PRO A 35 -19.92 9.82 -5.61
C PRO A 35 -20.75 11.11 -5.61
N ASP A 36 -20.44 12.04 -4.70
CA ASP A 36 -21.13 13.32 -4.58
C ASP A 36 -21.06 14.12 -5.88
N LEU A 37 -19.90 14.14 -6.55
CA LEU A 37 -19.73 14.81 -7.84
C LEU A 37 -20.53 14.16 -8.98
N ILE A 38 -20.65 12.83 -8.97
CA ILE A 38 -21.43 12.09 -9.98
C ILE A 38 -22.94 12.30 -9.77
N GLU A 39 -23.39 12.45 -8.53
CA GLU A 39 -24.81 12.64 -8.19
C GLU A 39 -25.28 14.10 -8.29
N ASP A 40 -24.36 15.06 -8.12
CA ASP A 40 -24.68 16.48 -8.21
C ASP A 40 -25.07 16.89 -9.65
N ALA A 41 -26.37 17.00 -9.90
CA ALA A 41 -26.92 17.40 -11.18
C ALA A 41 -26.71 18.89 -11.53
N SER A 42 -26.23 19.71 -10.59
CA SER A 42 -26.00 21.13 -10.79
C SER A 42 -24.66 21.45 -11.45
N ASN A 43 -23.72 20.50 -11.46
CA ASN A 43 -22.40 20.69 -12.05
C ASN A 43 -22.38 20.49 -13.59
N SER A 44 -21.29 20.93 -14.21
CA SER A 44 -21.08 20.94 -15.67
C SER A 44 -20.81 19.55 -16.29
N ILE A 45 -20.84 18.46 -15.51
CA ILE A 45 -20.50 17.13 -15.99
C ILE A 45 -21.63 16.57 -16.86
N THR A 46 -21.28 16.23 -18.10
CA THR A 46 -22.22 15.62 -19.06
C THR A 46 -22.69 14.23 -18.61
N PHE A 47 -23.88 13.82 -19.03
CA PHE A 47 -24.42 12.49 -18.73
C PHE A 47 -23.47 11.36 -19.16
N THR A 48 -22.86 11.49 -20.35
CA THR A 48 -21.88 10.52 -20.87
C THR A 48 -20.66 10.41 -19.95
N LEU A 49 -20.12 11.55 -19.48
CA LEU A 49 -18.99 11.53 -18.56
C LEU A 49 -19.37 10.94 -17.20
N ARG A 50 -20.57 11.25 -16.66
CA ARG A 50 -21.05 10.62 -15.42
C ARG A 50 -21.08 9.11 -15.55
N ARG A 51 -21.58 8.58 -16.66
CA ARG A 51 -21.59 7.13 -16.93
C ARG A 51 -20.18 6.54 -16.98
N LEU A 52 -19.24 7.23 -17.63
CA LEU A 52 -17.83 6.81 -17.69
C LEU A 52 -17.18 6.83 -16.31
N LEU A 53 -17.37 7.89 -15.52
CA LEU A 53 -16.86 7.98 -14.16
C LEU A 53 -17.48 6.91 -13.26
N SER A 54 -18.76 6.59 -13.40
CA SER A 54 -19.37 5.48 -12.65
C SER A 54 -18.74 4.13 -13.00
N ALA A 55 -18.51 3.84 -14.27
CA ALA A 55 -17.86 2.59 -14.70
C ALA A 55 -16.42 2.47 -14.16
N LEU A 56 -15.62 3.53 -14.29
CA LEU A 56 -14.25 3.55 -13.73
C LEU A 56 -14.25 3.41 -12.19
N ARG A 57 -15.28 3.94 -11.53
CA ARG A 57 -15.45 3.79 -10.08
C ARG A 57 -15.73 2.34 -9.70
N GLU A 58 -16.59 1.65 -10.46
CA GLU A 58 -16.89 0.23 -10.25
C GLU A 58 -15.63 -0.64 -10.43
N ASP A 59 -14.85 -0.39 -11.48
CA ASP A 59 -13.56 -1.06 -11.70
C ASP A 59 -12.60 -0.84 -10.53
N MET A 60 -12.55 0.39 -10.02
CA MET A 60 -11.71 0.72 -8.86
C MET A 60 -12.20 0.01 -7.59
N LEU A 61 -13.51 -0.10 -7.36
CA LEU A 61 -14.07 -0.82 -6.21
C LEU A 61 -13.72 -2.32 -6.29
N ALA A 62 -13.92 -2.95 -7.45
CA ALA A 62 -13.56 -4.35 -7.65
C ALA A 62 -12.06 -4.61 -7.40
N LEU A 63 -11.18 -3.69 -7.83
CA LEU A 63 -9.76 -3.78 -7.53
C LEU A 63 -9.45 -3.63 -6.04
N ASN A 64 -10.16 -2.75 -5.32
CA ASN A 64 -9.99 -2.61 -3.87
C ASN A 64 -10.43 -3.85 -3.12
N ASP A 65 -11.56 -4.44 -3.48
CA ASP A 65 -12.05 -5.67 -2.86
C ASP A 65 -11.07 -6.81 -3.09
N ARG A 66 -10.52 -6.91 -4.29
CA ARG A 66 -9.53 -7.94 -4.61
C ARG A 66 -8.21 -7.74 -3.86
N ILE A 67 -7.72 -6.50 -3.75
CA ILE A 67 -6.54 -6.18 -2.93
C ILE A 67 -6.80 -6.55 -1.47
N THR A 68 -7.95 -6.14 -0.92
CA THR A 68 -8.32 -6.40 0.48
C THR A 68 -8.46 -7.90 0.75
N GLY A 69 -9.08 -8.65 -0.18
CA GLY A 69 -9.20 -10.09 -0.09
C GLY A 69 -7.84 -10.79 -0.04
N LEU A 70 -6.92 -10.39 -0.92
CA LEU A 70 -5.55 -10.92 -0.92
C LEU A 70 -4.78 -10.53 0.35
N ASP A 71 -4.92 -9.31 0.84
CA ASP A 71 -4.29 -8.87 2.10
C ASP A 71 -4.81 -9.69 3.29
N CYS A 72 -6.10 -10.01 3.32
CA CYS A 72 -6.71 -10.88 4.34
C CYS A 72 -6.20 -12.32 4.24
N GLU A 73 -6.10 -12.87 3.03
CA GLU A 73 -5.57 -14.23 2.81
C GLU A 73 -4.11 -14.34 3.24
N ILE A 74 -3.27 -13.37 2.83
CA ILE A 74 -1.88 -13.26 3.25
C ILE A 74 -1.78 -13.18 4.77
N THR A 75 -2.61 -12.34 5.40
CA THR A 75 -2.64 -12.20 6.87
C THR A 75 -3.03 -13.51 7.55
N ALA A 76 -4.05 -14.23 7.05
CA ALA A 76 -4.53 -15.47 7.62
C ALA A 76 -3.51 -16.61 7.51
N LEU A 77 -2.82 -16.72 6.37
CA LEU A 77 -1.73 -17.68 6.17
C LEU A 77 -0.54 -17.36 7.10
N SER A 78 -0.22 -16.07 7.22
CA SER A 78 0.93 -15.61 8.01
C SER A 78 0.70 -15.71 9.52
N ALA A 79 -0.54 -15.53 9.99
CA ALA A 79 -0.91 -15.61 11.40
C ALA A 79 -0.66 -16.99 12.05
N GLN A 80 -0.47 -18.03 11.24
CA GLN A 80 -0.12 -19.37 11.73
C GLN A 80 1.35 -19.45 12.19
N GLN A 81 2.18 -18.48 11.83
CA GLN A 81 3.60 -18.43 12.16
C GLN A 81 3.82 -17.50 13.35
N THR A 82 4.44 -17.99 14.41
CA THR A 82 4.77 -17.19 15.60
C THR A 82 5.63 -15.98 15.25
N SER A 83 6.57 -16.13 14.30
CA SER A 83 7.42 -15.05 13.77
C SER A 83 6.62 -13.87 13.21
N TYR A 84 5.49 -14.13 12.55
CA TYR A 84 4.62 -13.08 12.01
C TYR A 84 3.99 -12.23 13.11
N CYS A 85 3.44 -12.89 14.14
CA CYS A 85 2.86 -12.21 15.30
C CYS A 85 3.90 -11.37 16.04
N HIS A 86 5.13 -11.87 16.16
CA HIS A 86 6.23 -11.09 16.75
C HIS A 86 6.59 -9.86 15.90
N LEU A 87 6.64 -9.97 14.58
CA LEU A 87 6.93 -8.84 13.70
C LEU A 87 5.86 -7.74 13.78
N LEU A 88 4.59 -8.12 13.93
CA LEU A 88 3.48 -7.16 14.12
C LEU A 88 3.57 -6.34 15.42
N THR A 89 4.33 -6.80 16.42
CA THR A 89 4.55 -6.02 17.65
C THR A 89 5.53 -4.86 17.44
N ILE A 90 6.24 -4.81 16.31
CA ILE A 90 7.20 -3.77 15.98
C ILE A 90 6.47 -2.54 15.41
N PRO A 91 6.57 -1.35 16.03
CA PRO A 91 5.96 -0.13 15.52
C PRO A 91 6.42 0.18 14.09
N GLY A 92 5.46 0.30 13.16
CA GLY A 92 5.73 0.57 11.75
C GLY A 92 5.82 -0.68 10.86
N VAL A 93 5.81 -1.88 11.45
CA VAL A 93 5.72 -3.14 10.70
C VAL A 93 4.26 -3.57 10.63
N GLY A 94 3.65 -3.36 9.46
CA GLY A 94 2.27 -3.79 9.19
C GLY A 94 2.19 -5.23 8.66
N PRO A 95 0.97 -5.80 8.58
CA PRO A 95 0.69 -7.14 8.05
C PRO A 95 1.41 -7.49 6.77
N LEU A 96 1.39 -6.59 5.78
CA LEU A 96 2.04 -6.82 4.49
C LEU A 96 3.57 -6.93 4.60
N ILE A 97 4.20 -6.09 5.43
CA ILE A 97 5.66 -6.09 5.63
C ILE A 97 6.07 -7.33 6.41
N ALA A 98 5.30 -7.68 7.46
CA ALA A 98 5.55 -8.89 8.24
C ALA A 98 5.39 -10.15 7.40
N ALA A 99 4.37 -10.22 6.54
CA ALA A 99 4.14 -11.35 5.64
C ALA A 99 5.22 -11.48 4.55
N ALA A 100 5.65 -10.35 3.96
CA ALA A 100 6.76 -10.35 3.01
C ALA A 100 8.04 -10.86 3.68
N PHE A 101 8.33 -10.38 4.89
CA PHE A 101 9.51 -10.77 5.64
C PHE A 101 9.57 -12.28 5.93
N ILE A 102 8.49 -12.88 6.45
CA ILE A 102 8.47 -14.33 6.72
C ILE A 102 8.52 -15.17 5.43
N SER A 103 8.08 -14.62 4.30
CA SER A 103 8.08 -15.33 3.01
C SER A 103 9.46 -15.31 2.34
N GLU A 104 10.23 -14.25 2.54
CA GLU A 104 11.55 -14.08 1.90
C GLU A 104 12.71 -14.47 2.83
N VAL A 105 12.54 -14.35 4.14
CA VAL A 105 13.62 -14.56 5.12
C VAL A 105 13.53 -15.95 5.72
N ASN A 106 14.41 -16.83 5.27
CA ASN A 106 14.64 -18.09 5.95
C ASN A 106 15.59 -17.87 7.14
N ALA A 107 15.02 -17.76 8.35
CA ALA A 107 15.80 -17.53 9.56
C ALA A 107 16.86 -18.63 9.84
N ALA A 108 16.70 -19.82 9.27
CA ALA A 108 17.66 -20.92 9.40
C ALA A 108 18.96 -20.70 8.60
N GLU A 109 18.98 -19.76 7.65
CA GLU A 109 20.17 -19.39 6.87
C GLU A 109 21.09 -18.43 7.63
N PHE A 110 20.64 -17.90 8.77
CA PHE A 110 21.42 -16.96 9.59
C PHE A 110 21.97 -17.65 10.84
N SER A 111 23.28 -17.50 11.06
CA SER A 111 23.99 -18.04 12.22
C SER A 111 23.54 -17.44 13.55
N SER A 112 23.00 -16.21 13.53
CA SER A 112 22.47 -15.55 14.71
C SER A 112 21.40 -14.52 14.37
N GLY A 113 20.52 -14.22 15.34
CA GLY A 113 19.55 -13.13 15.20
C GLY A 113 20.21 -11.76 14.97
N ARG A 114 21.49 -11.58 15.35
CA ARG A 114 22.26 -10.36 15.09
C ARG A 114 22.62 -10.23 13.61
N ASP A 115 22.92 -11.34 12.95
CA ASP A 115 23.25 -11.36 11.52
C ASP A 115 22.01 -11.08 10.67
N LEU A 116 20.86 -11.66 11.04
CA LEU A 116 19.55 -11.34 10.46
C LEU A 116 19.16 -9.88 10.70
N SER A 117 19.42 -9.35 11.89
CA SER A 117 19.15 -7.95 12.20
C SER A 117 20.07 -7.01 11.39
N ALA A 118 21.33 -7.37 11.16
CA ALA A 118 22.25 -6.58 10.37
C ALA A 118 21.87 -6.59 8.89
N TRP A 119 21.42 -7.75 8.40
CA TRP A 119 20.93 -7.95 7.04
C TRP A 119 19.63 -7.16 6.77
N SER A 120 18.69 -7.18 7.71
CA SER A 120 17.41 -6.45 7.61
C SER A 120 17.52 -4.94 7.93
N GLY A 121 18.71 -4.45 8.27
CA GLY A 121 18.92 -3.04 8.65
C GLY A 121 18.39 -2.68 10.04
N LEU A 122 18.06 -3.66 10.88
CA LEU A 122 17.60 -3.53 12.27
C LEU A 122 18.74 -3.39 13.30
N VAL A 123 20.01 -3.56 12.91
CA VAL A 123 21.16 -3.33 13.80
C VAL A 123 21.60 -1.87 13.79
N PRO A 124 21.62 -1.19 14.95
CA PRO A 124 22.24 0.13 15.06
C PRO A 124 23.76 -0.02 14.95
N ARG A 125 24.36 0.49 13.88
CA ARG A 125 25.78 0.87 13.93
C ARG A 125 25.88 2.05 14.89
N GLN A 126 26.65 1.86 15.95
CA GLN A 126 26.80 2.80 17.06
C GLN A 126 27.15 4.19 16.55
N HIS A 127 26.17 5.09 16.48
CA HIS A 127 26.32 6.52 16.70
C HIS A 127 24.91 7.05 17.04
N SER A 128 24.83 7.63 18.24
CA SER A 128 23.74 8.38 18.85
C SER A 128 22.67 8.84 17.86
N PHE A 129 21.39 8.44 18.03
CA PHE A 129 20.13 9.14 17.69
C PHE A 129 18.97 8.11 17.71
N LEU A 130 18.57 7.70 18.92
CA LEU A 130 17.68 6.58 19.26
C LEU A 130 16.28 6.62 18.61
N SER A 131 15.78 7.78 18.17
CA SER A 131 14.43 7.94 17.60
C SER A 131 14.36 7.89 16.06
N LEU A 132 15.46 8.19 15.36
CA LEU A 132 15.54 8.16 13.88
C LEU A 132 15.84 6.77 13.30
N LEU A 133 16.31 5.85 14.15
CA LEU A 133 16.74 4.50 13.78
C LEU A 133 15.57 3.56 13.43
N HIS A 134 14.44 3.65 14.15
CA HIS A 134 13.26 2.81 13.90
C HIS A 134 12.64 3.10 12.52
N ILE A 135 12.59 4.38 12.16
CA ILE A 135 12.02 4.86 10.90
C ILE A 135 12.91 4.47 9.72
N LYS A 136 14.24 4.53 9.86
CA LYS A 136 15.17 4.15 8.78
C LYS A 136 15.17 2.65 8.47
N GLY A 137 15.05 1.78 9.46
CA GLY A 137 14.97 0.32 9.26
C GLY A 137 13.70 -0.09 8.50
N VAL A 138 12.54 0.44 8.92
CA VAL A 138 11.26 0.20 8.25
C VAL A 138 11.25 0.79 6.82
N ILE A 139 11.78 1.99 6.62
CA ILE A 139 11.88 2.60 5.28
C ILE A 139 12.82 1.80 4.37
N PHE A 140 13.92 1.24 4.90
CA PHE A 140 14.84 0.41 4.12
C PHE A 140 14.19 -0.90 3.68
N LEU A 141 13.50 -1.58 4.60
CA LEU A 141 12.68 -2.76 4.30
C LEU A 141 11.59 -2.46 3.27
N GLN A 142 10.88 -1.34 3.45
CA GLN A 142 9.82 -0.92 2.54
C GLN A 142 10.36 -0.55 1.15
N SER A 143 11.51 0.12 1.09
CA SER A 143 12.20 0.50 -0.15
C SER A 143 12.79 -0.73 -0.87
N PHE A 144 13.24 -1.74 -0.13
CA PHE A 144 13.75 -3.00 -0.67
C PHE A 144 12.61 -3.90 -1.21
N ILE A 145 11.48 -4.01 -0.50
CA ILE A 145 10.27 -4.70 -1.00
C ILE A 145 9.77 -4.04 -2.29
N ILE A 146 9.83 -2.70 -2.38
CA ILE A 146 9.52 -1.97 -3.62
C ILE A 146 10.54 -2.31 -4.72
N LEU A 147 11.83 -2.36 -4.42
CA LEU A 147 12.90 -2.71 -5.36
C LEU A 147 12.80 -4.16 -5.87
N MET A 148 12.36 -5.11 -5.04
CA MET A 148 12.12 -6.49 -5.46
C MET A 148 10.87 -6.65 -6.32
N LYS A 149 9.80 -5.88 -6.08
CA LYS A 149 8.64 -5.83 -6.99
C LYS A 149 8.95 -5.31 -8.39
N LEU A 150 10.03 -4.54 -8.55
CA LEU A 150 10.49 -3.99 -9.83
C LEU A 150 11.41 -4.94 -10.62
N LYS A 151 11.74 -6.11 -10.08
CA LYS A 151 12.64 -7.11 -10.69
C LYS A 151 11.91 -8.35 -11.27
N VAL A 152 10.58 -8.29 -11.37
CA VAL A 152 9.72 -9.23 -12.10
C VAL A 152 9.02 -8.47 -13.21
#